data_AF-A0A060YQS4-F1
#
_entry.id   AF-A0A060YQS4-F1
#
_cell.length_a   1.000
_cell.length_b   1.000
_cell.length_c   1.000
_cell.angle_alpha   90.00
_cell.angle_beta   90.00
_cell.angle_gamma   90.00
#
_symmetry.space_group_name_H-M   'P 1'
#
loop_
_entity.id
_entity.type
_entity.pdbx_description
1 polymer ?
#
loop_
_entity_poly.entity_id
_entity_poly.type
_entity_poly.pdbx_seq_one_letter_code
_entity_poly.pdbx_strand_id
1 'polypeptide(L)'
;MGEKQTFMKRRPGNRCMLTQDYSRVISSEPCICRAYDFECDYGYERQADGKCSPAFWFDPNTVPRICSTSQNYLNSTGYRKVLSNNCKEGGKDVYSPRKQHCSPRPPRGLRLTTSHGDLTANLGSNITFLVHLDDGNSLWTHIQLDFGDGITVMYNLSRRGDGIKHSYRAPGIFRVTAHAENSQGYDSSSIFLHITSPVERVYLSAPIVAIRKKEANLTAVVWPVHQRTLTFFWWFENSSEVRVLLPITLTVPAVSVWVLHLA
;
A
#
# COMPACT_ATOMS: atom_id res chain seq x y z
N MET A 1 -36.55 -23.67 -1.50
CA MET A 1 -35.86 -23.06 -0.35
C MET A 1 -35.87 -23.98 0.88
N GLY A 2 -35.73 -25.30 0.69
CA GLY A 2 -35.58 -26.22 1.81
C GLY A 2 -36.70 -26.29 2.85
N GLU A 3 -37.91 -25.84 2.52
CA GLU A 3 -39.08 -25.94 3.39
C GLU A 3 -40.33 -26.25 2.58
N LYS A 4 -41.23 -27.00 3.19
CA LYS A 4 -42.56 -27.29 2.68
C LYS A 4 -43.54 -26.36 3.37
N GLN A 5 -44.11 -25.44 2.59
CA GLN A 5 -45.10 -24.48 3.08
C GLN A 5 -46.51 -24.88 2.65
N THR A 6 -47.44 -24.81 3.60
CA THR A 6 -48.87 -25.01 3.35
C THR A 6 -49.58 -23.67 3.45
N PHE A 7 -50.34 -23.31 2.42
CA PHE A 7 -51.06 -22.05 2.36
C PHE A 7 -52.57 -22.25 2.48
N MET A 8 -53.22 -21.30 3.16
CA MET A 8 -54.67 -21.26 3.18
C MET A 8 -55.20 -20.59 1.91
N LYS A 9 -56.17 -21.23 1.25
CA LYS A 9 -56.88 -20.67 0.09
C LYS A 9 -58.36 -20.53 0.40
N ARG A 10 -58.98 -19.46 -0.08
CA ARG A 10 -60.43 -19.27 0.00
C ARG A 10 -61.14 -20.37 -0.78
N ARG A 11 -62.18 -20.95 -0.19
CA ARG A 11 -63.00 -21.96 -0.87
C ARG A 11 -63.69 -21.37 -2.11
N PRO A 12 -63.70 -22.07 -3.25
CA PRO A 12 -64.47 -21.65 -4.42
C PRO A 12 -65.95 -21.43 -4.05
N GLY A 13 -66.57 -20.36 -4.55
CA GLY A 13 -67.99 -20.05 -4.34
C GLY A 13 -68.34 -19.14 -3.15
N ASN A 14 -67.45 -18.97 -2.15
CA ASN A 14 -67.77 -18.19 -0.94
C ASN A 14 -67.37 -16.72 -1.04
N ARG A 15 -68.31 -15.75 -0.93
CA ARG A 15 -68.01 -14.31 -0.97
C ARG A 15 -67.74 -13.73 0.42
N CYS A 16 -66.52 -13.89 0.92
CA CYS A 16 -66.06 -13.29 2.19
C CYS A 16 -64.77 -12.48 1.99
N MET A 17 -64.60 -11.43 2.81
CA MET A 17 -63.38 -10.60 2.82
C MET A 17 -62.32 -11.20 3.74
N LEU A 18 -61.05 -11.14 3.33
CA LEU A 18 -59.90 -11.47 4.19
C LEU A 18 -59.54 -10.25 5.02
N THR A 19 -59.26 -10.43 6.31
CA THR A 19 -58.81 -9.37 7.23
C THR A 19 -57.37 -8.95 6.94
N GLN A 20 -56.98 -7.76 7.44
CA GLN A 20 -55.69 -7.14 7.16
C GLN A 20 -54.49 -7.93 7.72
N ASP A 21 -54.67 -8.63 8.85
CA ASP A 21 -53.63 -9.44 9.51
C ASP A 21 -53.69 -10.93 9.14
N TYR A 22 -54.23 -11.27 7.97
CA TYR A 22 -54.38 -12.66 7.54
C TYR A 22 -53.04 -13.29 7.14
N SER A 23 -52.51 -14.19 7.97
CA SER A 23 -51.34 -15.01 7.63
C SER A 23 -51.73 -16.06 6.58
N ARG A 24 -51.10 -16.00 5.41
CA ARG A 24 -51.37 -16.95 4.32
C ARG A 24 -50.73 -18.33 4.57
N VAL A 25 -49.68 -18.40 5.38
CA VAL A 25 -48.93 -19.61 5.68
C VAL A 25 -49.54 -20.27 6.92
N ILE A 26 -50.05 -21.49 6.76
CA ILE A 26 -50.61 -22.33 7.83
C ILE A 26 -49.49 -23.08 8.56
N SER A 27 -48.56 -23.65 7.80
CA SER A 27 -47.41 -24.38 8.33
C SER A 27 -46.20 -24.22 7.42
N SER A 28 -45.02 -24.24 8.03
CA SER A 28 -43.74 -24.33 7.33
C SER A 28 -42.87 -25.40 8.01
N GLU A 29 -42.49 -26.43 7.26
CA GLU A 29 -41.69 -27.54 7.76
C GLU A 29 -40.36 -27.63 7.00
N PRO A 30 -39.21 -27.64 7.69
CA PRO A 30 -37.91 -27.75 7.02
C PRO A 30 -37.73 -29.13 6.39
N CYS A 31 -37.14 -29.15 5.21
CA CYS A 31 -36.79 -30.38 4.48
C CYS A 31 -35.32 -30.76 4.72
N ILE A 32 -34.97 -32.02 4.44
CA ILE A 32 -33.58 -32.48 4.39
C ILE A 32 -32.85 -31.75 3.25
N CYS A 33 -31.64 -31.25 3.51
CA CYS A 33 -30.83 -30.56 2.51
C CYS A 33 -30.40 -31.52 1.38
N ARG A 34 -30.62 -31.09 0.13
CA ARG A 34 -30.20 -31.80 -1.09
C ARG A 34 -29.19 -30.96 -1.88
N ALA A 35 -28.59 -31.54 -2.93
CA ALA A 35 -27.67 -30.83 -3.81
C ALA A 35 -28.23 -29.52 -4.39
N TYR A 36 -29.55 -29.46 -4.61
CA TYR A 36 -30.25 -28.26 -5.12
C TYR A 36 -30.37 -27.12 -4.10
N ASP A 37 -30.11 -27.37 -2.82
CA ASP A 37 -30.11 -26.36 -1.77
C ASP A 37 -28.76 -25.65 -1.62
N PHE A 38 -27.77 -26.03 -2.45
CA PHE A 38 -26.43 -25.46 -2.49
C PHE A 38 -26.11 -24.83 -3.85
N GLU A 39 -25.32 -23.76 -3.81
CA GLU A 39 -24.77 -23.06 -4.96
C GLU A 39 -23.24 -23.00 -4.88
N CYS A 40 -22.57 -22.61 -5.96
CA CYS A 40 -21.12 -22.48 -5.94
C CYS A 40 -20.70 -21.30 -5.06
N ASP A 41 -19.66 -21.53 -4.28
CA ASP A 41 -19.07 -20.51 -3.42
C ASP A 41 -18.18 -19.53 -4.21
N TYR A 42 -17.71 -18.47 -3.55
CA TYR A 42 -16.81 -17.50 -4.15
C TYR A 42 -15.58 -18.17 -4.79
N GLY A 43 -15.32 -17.85 -6.05
CA GLY A 43 -14.20 -18.40 -6.80
C GLY A 43 -14.46 -19.79 -7.40
N TYR A 44 -15.68 -20.32 -7.30
CA TYR A 44 -16.08 -21.57 -7.93
C TYR A 44 -17.20 -21.35 -8.95
N GLU A 45 -17.14 -22.08 -10.06
CA GLU A 45 -18.09 -22.02 -11.17
C GLU A 45 -18.71 -23.39 -11.43
N ARG A 46 -19.97 -23.41 -11.89
CA ARG A 46 -20.66 -24.65 -12.27
C ARG A 46 -20.13 -25.14 -13.61
N GLN A 47 -19.60 -26.36 -13.63
CA GLN A 47 -19.20 -27.05 -14.85
C GLN A 47 -20.39 -27.76 -15.52
N ALA A 48 -20.15 -28.27 -16.73
CA ALA A 48 -21.14 -29.01 -17.52
C ALA A 48 -21.66 -30.28 -16.82
N ASP A 49 -20.88 -30.87 -15.91
CA ASP A 49 -21.27 -32.02 -15.08
C ASP A 49 -22.16 -31.61 -13.87
N GLY A 50 -22.43 -30.31 -13.71
CA GLY A 50 -23.24 -29.75 -12.62
C GLY A 50 -22.48 -29.56 -11.31
N LYS A 51 -21.18 -29.89 -11.24
CA LYS A 51 -20.35 -29.69 -10.05
C LYS A 51 -19.70 -28.31 -10.03
N CYS A 52 -19.40 -27.83 -8.84
CA CYS A 52 -18.63 -26.60 -8.64
C CYS A 52 -17.13 -26.91 -8.67
N SER A 53 -16.39 -26.22 -9.53
CA SER A 53 -14.94 -26.29 -9.62
C SER A 53 -14.32 -24.90 -9.50
N PRO A 54 -13.07 -24.76 -9.03
CA PRO A 54 -12.43 -23.45 -8.96
C PRO A 54 -12.37 -22.79 -10.34
N ALA A 55 -12.71 -21.52 -10.39
CA ALA A 55 -12.56 -20.67 -11.56
C ALA A 55 -11.07 -20.45 -11.87
N PHE A 56 -10.74 -20.10 -13.10
CA PHE A 56 -9.34 -19.98 -13.54
C PHE A 56 -8.50 -18.94 -12.75
N TRP A 57 -9.16 -17.94 -12.15
CA TRP A 57 -8.52 -16.86 -11.39
C TRP A 57 -8.45 -17.14 -9.88
N PHE A 58 -9.07 -18.22 -9.41
CA PHE A 58 -9.19 -18.53 -7.99
C PHE A 58 -8.36 -19.76 -7.63
N ASP A 59 -7.45 -19.60 -6.65
CA ASP A 59 -6.70 -20.71 -6.08
C ASP A 59 -7.31 -21.11 -4.73
N PRO A 60 -7.90 -22.32 -4.62
CA PRO A 60 -8.52 -22.81 -3.38
C PRO A 60 -7.53 -23.07 -2.25
N ASN A 61 -6.23 -23.07 -2.54
CA ASN A 61 -5.17 -23.18 -1.53
C ASN A 61 -4.80 -21.83 -0.91
N THR A 62 -5.40 -20.72 -1.40
CA THR A 62 -5.17 -19.40 -0.82
C THR A 62 -5.80 -19.32 0.57
N VAL A 63 -4.94 -19.30 1.58
CA VAL A 63 -5.39 -19.19 2.96
C VAL A 63 -5.87 -17.73 3.19
N PRO A 64 -6.92 -17.48 4.01
CA PRO A 64 -7.43 -16.12 4.25
C PRO A 64 -6.36 -15.18 4.82
N ARG A 65 -6.41 -13.88 4.50
CA ARG A 65 -5.42 -12.86 4.97
C ARG A 65 -5.32 -12.75 6.49
N ILE A 66 -6.39 -13.13 7.21
CA ILE A 66 -6.49 -13.05 8.67
C ILE A 66 -6.54 -14.48 9.21
N CYS A 67 -5.40 -15.16 9.19
CA CYS A 67 -5.25 -16.50 9.74
C CYS A 67 -4.15 -16.46 10.79
N SER A 68 -4.52 -16.29 12.06
CA SER A 68 -3.58 -16.43 13.17
C SER A 68 -3.33 -17.91 13.41
N THR A 69 -2.09 -18.29 13.72
CA THR A 69 -1.63 -19.68 13.83
C THR A 69 -2.44 -20.57 14.76
N SER A 70 -2.98 -20.01 15.83
CA SER A 70 -3.79 -20.77 16.79
C SER A 70 -5.24 -20.96 16.35
N GLN A 71 -5.62 -20.40 15.20
CA GLN A 71 -6.97 -20.44 14.67
C GLN A 71 -7.06 -21.49 13.56
N ASN A 72 -8.24 -22.09 13.47
CA ASN A 72 -8.62 -22.87 12.30
C ASN A 72 -9.54 -22.00 11.46
N TYR A 73 -9.33 -22.02 10.16
CA TYR A 73 -10.24 -21.39 9.22
C TYR A 73 -11.12 -22.44 8.55
N LEU A 74 -12.27 -22.00 8.07
CA LEU A 74 -13.19 -22.84 7.31
C LEU A 74 -12.84 -22.71 5.83
N ASN A 75 -12.20 -23.74 5.28
CA ASN A 75 -11.92 -23.82 3.85
C ASN A 75 -13.16 -24.35 3.11
N SER A 76 -13.59 -23.63 2.08
CA SER A 76 -14.76 -24.01 1.30
C SER A 76 -14.49 -25.26 0.46
N THR A 77 -15.49 -26.14 0.34
CA THR A 77 -15.43 -27.27 -0.61
C THR A 77 -15.89 -26.86 -2.02
N GLY A 78 -16.13 -25.57 -2.24
CA GLY A 78 -16.65 -25.00 -3.48
C GLY A 78 -18.16 -24.81 -3.51
N TYR A 79 -18.85 -25.15 -2.41
CA TYR A 79 -20.28 -25.04 -2.27
C TYR A 79 -20.63 -24.20 -1.05
N ARG A 80 -21.73 -23.46 -1.15
CA ARG A 80 -22.36 -22.77 -0.04
C ARG A 80 -23.87 -22.97 -0.07
N LYS A 81 -24.49 -22.95 1.10
CA LYS A 81 -25.94 -23.06 1.21
C LYS A 81 -26.59 -21.81 0.62
N VAL A 82 -27.64 -21.99 -0.20
CA VAL A 82 -28.38 -20.86 -0.79
C VAL A 82 -28.93 -19.97 0.33
N LEU A 83 -28.73 -18.66 0.19
CA LEU A 83 -29.19 -17.68 1.18
C LEU A 83 -30.70 -17.81 1.41
N SER A 84 -31.13 -17.69 2.67
CA SER A 84 -32.54 -17.86 3.08
C SER A 84 -33.14 -19.25 2.82
N ASN A 85 -32.33 -20.28 2.53
CA ASN A 85 -32.80 -21.65 2.45
C ASN A 85 -32.94 -22.27 3.86
N ASN A 86 -34.11 -22.82 4.18
CA ASN A 86 -34.42 -23.34 5.52
C ASN A 86 -34.22 -24.85 5.67
N CYS A 87 -33.57 -25.51 4.70
CA CYS A 87 -33.29 -26.95 4.84
C CYS A 87 -32.46 -27.25 6.10
N LYS A 88 -32.72 -28.39 6.72
CA LYS A 88 -31.99 -28.87 7.90
C LYS A 88 -31.45 -30.26 7.63
N GLU A 89 -30.25 -30.55 8.14
CA GLU A 89 -29.63 -31.88 8.08
C GLU A 89 -29.32 -32.38 6.66
N GLY A 90 -28.30 -33.22 6.51
CA GLY A 90 -27.88 -33.75 5.21
C GLY A 90 -26.85 -32.88 4.47
N GLY A 91 -26.01 -33.54 3.66
CA GLY A 91 -25.01 -32.88 2.81
C GLY A 91 -23.79 -32.32 3.54
N LYS A 92 -23.64 -32.56 4.85
CA LYS A 92 -22.56 -31.98 5.67
C LYS A 92 -21.16 -32.41 5.20
N ASP A 93 -20.97 -33.67 4.87
CA ASP A 93 -19.64 -34.20 4.52
C ASP A 93 -19.13 -33.71 3.16
N VAL A 94 -20.03 -33.31 2.26
CA VAL A 94 -19.73 -32.90 0.89
C VAL A 94 -19.73 -31.36 0.76
N TYR A 95 -20.77 -30.70 1.30
CA TYR A 95 -21.02 -29.29 1.04
C TYR A 95 -20.64 -28.36 2.20
N SER A 96 -20.34 -28.90 3.39
CA SER A 96 -19.87 -28.04 4.48
C SER A 96 -18.38 -27.74 4.36
N PRO A 97 -17.96 -26.53 4.74
CA PRO A 97 -16.56 -26.18 4.74
C PRO A 97 -15.76 -27.05 5.72
N ARG A 98 -14.51 -27.34 5.35
CA ARG A 98 -13.58 -28.15 6.14
C ARG A 98 -12.76 -27.25 7.05
N LYS A 99 -12.61 -27.65 8.32
CA LYS A 99 -11.70 -26.95 9.23
C LYS A 99 -10.26 -27.26 8.81
N GLN A 100 -9.51 -26.21 8.50
CA GLN A 100 -8.10 -26.29 8.15
C GLN A 100 -7.28 -25.42 9.09
N HIS A 101 -6.09 -25.91 9.45
CA HIS A 101 -5.17 -25.19 10.31
C HIS A 101 -4.48 -24.05 9.53
N CYS A 102 -4.25 -22.92 10.20
CA CYS A 102 -3.46 -21.84 9.62
C CYS A 102 -1.98 -22.24 9.56
N SER A 103 -1.39 -22.30 8.36
CA SER A 103 0.06 -22.46 8.19
C SER A 103 0.77 -21.09 8.14
N PRO A 104 2.00 -20.97 8.67
CA PRO A 104 2.82 -19.78 8.47
C PRO A 104 3.08 -19.54 6.97
N ARG A 105 3.13 -18.28 6.55
CA ARG A 105 3.42 -17.88 5.16
C ARG A 105 4.63 -16.96 5.12
N PRO A 106 5.37 -16.93 4.00
CA PRO A 106 6.41 -15.91 3.81
C PRO A 106 5.77 -14.51 3.84
N PRO A 107 6.49 -13.50 4.36
CA PRO A 107 6.01 -12.13 4.32
C PRO A 107 5.84 -11.69 2.86
N ARG A 108 4.77 -10.94 2.56
CA ARG A 108 4.54 -10.36 1.22
C ARG A 108 3.90 -8.98 1.30
N GLY A 109 4.19 -8.17 0.29
CA GLY A 109 3.63 -6.82 0.17
C GLY A 109 4.22 -5.87 1.20
N LEU A 110 5.50 -6.06 1.53
CA LEU A 110 6.22 -5.11 2.37
C LEU A 110 6.32 -3.77 1.62
N ARG A 111 5.85 -2.70 2.25
CA ARG A 111 5.91 -1.35 1.70
C ARG A 111 6.46 -0.39 2.74
N LEU A 112 7.49 0.34 2.34
CA LEU A 112 8.11 1.39 3.13
C LEU A 112 7.70 2.76 2.59
N THR A 113 7.17 3.62 3.45
CA THR A 113 6.79 5.00 3.10
C THR A 113 7.21 5.97 4.21
N THR A 114 7.35 7.25 3.88
CA THR A 114 7.41 8.32 4.89
C THR A 114 5.99 8.75 5.28
N SER A 115 5.82 9.37 6.45
CA SER A 115 4.49 9.81 6.93
C SER A 115 3.75 10.75 5.99
N HIS A 116 4.49 11.59 5.25
CA HIS A 116 3.95 12.57 4.30
C HIS A 116 4.13 12.15 2.84
N GLY A 117 4.77 11.02 2.56
CA GLY A 117 5.12 10.59 1.20
C GLY A 117 6.32 11.33 0.59
N ASP A 118 6.91 12.28 1.31
CA ASP A 118 8.08 13.03 0.87
C ASP A 118 9.32 12.14 0.75
N LEU A 119 10.06 12.32 -0.34
CA LEU A 119 11.37 11.68 -0.59
C LEU A 119 12.55 12.66 -0.42
N THR A 120 12.26 13.86 0.08
CA THR A 120 13.23 14.93 0.33
C THR A 120 13.03 15.46 1.74
N ALA A 121 14.11 15.67 2.50
CA ALA A 121 14.02 16.23 3.84
C ALA A 121 15.26 17.05 4.19
N ASN A 122 15.11 18.02 5.08
CA ASN A 122 16.24 18.85 5.52
C ASN A 122 17.12 18.08 6.52
N LEU A 123 18.41 18.41 6.52
CA LEU A 123 19.37 17.94 7.50
C LEU A 123 18.86 18.16 8.94
N GLY A 124 18.94 17.14 9.79
CA GLY A 124 18.47 17.21 11.19
C GLY A 124 16.95 17.17 11.40
N SER A 125 16.14 17.10 10.34
CA SER A 125 14.69 16.92 10.49
C SER A 125 14.33 15.51 10.97
N ASN A 126 13.26 15.40 11.75
CA ASN A 126 12.74 14.12 12.24
C ASN A 126 11.80 13.51 11.21
N ILE A 127 12.32 12.61 10.37
CA ILE A 127 11.54 11.91 9.36
C ILE A 127 10.89 10.69 10.02
N THR A 128 9.59 10.51 9.80
CA THR A 128 8.85 9.34 10.30
C THR A 128 8.65 8.33 9.19
N PHE A 129 9.13 7.11 9.40
CA PHE A 129 9.01 5.98 8.48
C PHE A 129 7.91 5.04 8.92
N LEU A 130 7.06 4.67 7.96
CA LEU A 130 5.93 3.76 8.13
C LEU A 130 6.20 2.50 7.31
N VAL A 131 6.06 1.36 7.96
CA VAL A 131 6.17 0.04 7.33
C VAL A 131 4.79 -0.60 7.31
N HIS A 132 4.32 -0.93 6.11
CA HIS A 132 3.12 -1.70 5.87
C HIS A 132 3.50 -3.10 5.40
N LEU A 133 2.78 -4.11 5.86
CA LEU A 133 2.92 -5.50 5.42
C LEU A 133 1.54 -6.07 5.14
N ASP A 134 1.32 -6.56 3.92
CA ASP A 134 0.03 -7.10 3.50
C ASP A 134 -0.21 -8.50 4.07
N ASP A 135 0.75 -9.40 3.89
CA ASP A 135 0.73 -10.76 4.41
C ASP A 135 1.86 -10.95 5.42
N GLY A 136 1.51 -11.10 6.69
CA GLY A 136 2.44 -11.39 7.78
C GLY A 136 1.87 -11.04 9.15
N ASN A 137 2.30 -11.76 10.18
CA ASN A 137 1.88 -11.51 11.56
C ASN A 137 3.06 -10.98 12.40
N SER A 138 2.76 -10.06 13.33
CA SER A 138 3.72 -9.44 14.24
C SER A 138 4.44 -10.44 15.15
N LEU A 139 3.87 -11.62 15.38
CA LEU A 139 4.44 -12.62 16.28
C LEU A 139 5.63 -13.38 15.67
N TRP A 140 5.75 -13.38 14.35
CA TRP A 140 6.67 -14.27 13.63
C TRP A 140 7.49 -13.61 12.56
N THR A 141 7.14 -12.38 12.20
CA THR A 141 7.86 -11.63 11.18
C THR A 141 8.78 -10.67 11.88
N HIS A 142 10.08 -10.92 11.77
CA HIS A 142 11.08 -9.96 12.19
C HIS A 142 11.20 -8.89 11.12
N ILE A 143 11.03 -7.62 11.49
CA ILE A 143 11.23 -6.50 10.55
C ILE A 143 12.41 -5.67 11.03
N GLN A 144 13.40 -5.55 10.16
CA GLN A 144 14.55 -4.68 10.33
C GLN A 144 14.46 -3.50 9.35
N LEU A 145 14.66 -2.29 9.85
CA LEU A 145 14.74 -1.08 9.06
C LEU A 145 16.19 -0.57 9.10
N ASP A 146 16.82 -0.47 7.94
CA ASP A 146 18.15 0.10 7.74
C ASP A 146 17.98 1.47 7.06
N PHE A 147 18.52 2.53 7.68
CA PHE A 147 18.42 3.90 7.17
C PHE A 147 19.48 4.22 6.10
N GLY A 148 20.45 3.33 5.87
CA GLY A 148 21.52 3.54 4.90
C GLY A 148 22.64 4.46 5.37
N ASP A 149 22.61 4.88 6.64
CA ASP A 149 23.66 5.65 7.33
C ASP A 149 24.43 4.80 8.37
N GLY A 150 24.22 3.48 8.35
CA GLY A 150 24.79 2.52 9.30
C GLY A 150 23.92 2.30 10.54
N ILE A 151 22.78 2.99 10.68
CA ILE A 151 21.82 2.77 11.76
C ILE A 151 20.73 1.79 11.31
N THR A 152 20.54 0.74 12.10
CA THR A 152 19.49 -0.27 11.88
C THR A 152 18.61 -0.42 13.11
N VAL A 153 17.30 -0.52 12.94
CA VAL A 153 16.32 -0.61 14.03
C VAL A 153 15.30 -1.72 13.77
N MET A 154 14.90 -2.44 14.82
CA MET A 154 13.80 -3.41 14.75
C MET A 154 12.44 -2.70 14.80
N TYR A 155 11.53 -3.07 13.89
CA TYR A 155 10.18 -2.52 13.83
C TYR A 155 9.15 -3.50 14.39
N ASN A 156 8.36 -3.02 15.36
CA ASN A 156 7.27 -3.79 15.97
C ASN A 156 5.93 -3.47 15.30
N LEU A 157 5.36 -4.45 14.59
CA LEU A 157 4.06 -4.35 13.91
C LEU A 157 2.86 -4.09 14.85
N SER A 158 3.00 -4.37 16.15
CA SER A 158 1.96 -4.09 17.16
C SER A 158 1.73 -2.58 17.40
N ARG A 159 2.69 -1.71 17.06
CA ARG A 159 2.58 -0.25 17.16
C ARG A 159 2.20 0.38 15.82
N ARG A 160 1.23 -0.21 15.10
CA ARG A 160 0.68 0.36 13.86
C ARG A 160 0.21 1.80 14.12
N GLY A 161 0.91 2.78 13.58
CA GLY A 161 0.49 4.20 13.59
C GLY A 161 1.59 5.18 13.97
N ASP A 162 2.51 4.83 14.88
CA ASP A 162 3.51 5.78 15.39
C ASP A 162 4.74 5.93 14.47
N GLY A 163 5.01 4.92 13.64
CA GLY A 163 6.21 4.88 12.78
C GLY A 163 7.53 4.87 13.55
N ILE A 164 8.65 4.87 12.84
CA ILE A 164 9.98 5.09 13.42
C ILE A 164 10.47 6.47 12.99
N LYS A 165 10.90 7.28 13.96
CA LYS A 165 11.52 8.59 13.71
C LYS A 165 13.02 8.44 13.58
N HIS A 166 13.60 9.10 12.59
CA HIS A 166 15.05 9.14 12.39
C HIS A 166 15.48 10.50 11.80
N SER A 167 16.67 10.96 12.17
CA SER A 167 17.26 12.22 11.70
C SER A 167 18.69 12.00 11.20
N TYR A 168 18.97 12.49 9.99
CA TYR A 168 20.26 12.32 9.33
C TYR A 168 21.24 13.42 9.76
N ARG A 169 22.51 13.02 9.95
CA ARG A 169 23.60 13.91 10.37
C ARG A 169 24.41 14.50 9.21
N ALA A 170 24.30 13.93 8.01
CA ALA A 170 25.00 14.39 6.82
C ALA A 170 24.03 14.52 5.63
N PRO A 171 24.21 15.53 4.75
CA PRO A 171 23.43 15.64 3.53
C PRO A 171 23.84 14.57 2.50
N GLY A 172 22.87 14.07 1.76
CA GLY A 172 23.13 13.04 0.77
C GLY A 172 21.90 12.24 0.38
N ILE A 173 22.12 11.26 -0.51
CA ILE A 173 21.08 10.32 -0.92
C ILE A 173 21.31 9.04 -0.12
N PHE A 174 20.32 8.66 0.68
CA PHE A 174 20.32 7.47 1.51
C PHE A 174 19.33 6.46 0.97
N ARG A 175 19.72 5.18 0.98
CA ARG A 175 18.83 4.08 0.60
C ARG A 175 18.28 3.46 1.88
N VAL A 176 17.02 3.77 2.18
CA VAL A 176 16.33 3.21 3.34
C VAL A 176 15.70 1.88 2.92
N THR A 177 16.03 0.81 3.64
CA THR A 177 15.59 -0.56 3.34
C THR A 177 14.84 -1.15 4.52
N ALA A 178 13.59 -1.57 4.28
CA ALA A 178 12.85 -2.43 5.18
C ALA A 178 13.04 -3.88 4.74
N HIS A 179 13.41 -4.75 5.69
CA HIS A 179 13.60 -6.18 5.48
C HIS A 179 12.70 -6.94 6.45
N ALA A 180 11.80 -7.77 5.92
CA ALA A 180 10.91 -8.62 6.70
C ALA A 180 11.28 -10.09 6.49
N GLU A 181 11.50 -10.83 7.57
CA GLU A 181 11.94 -12.23 7.52
C GLU A 181 11.13 -13.11 8.48
N ASN A 182 10.85 -14.34 8.04
CA ASN A 182 10.37 -15.41 8.90
C ASN A 182 10.87 -16.79 8.42
N SER A 183 10.46 -17.86 9.10
CA SER A 183 10.89 -19.23 8.78
C SER A 183 10.45 -19.76 7.41
N GLN A 184 9.58 -19.05 6.69
CA GLN A 184 9.07 -19.43 5.38
C GLN A 184 9.66 -18.59 4.23
N GLY A 185 10.30 -17.47 4.53
CA GLY A 185 10.93 -16.62 3.52
C GLY A 185 11.13 -15.18 4.00
N TYR A 186 11.41 -14.30 3.03
CA TYR A 186 11.68 -12.89 3.28
C TYR A 186 11.03 -12.00 2.20
N ASP A 187 10.83 -10.73 2.55
CA ASP A 187 10.42 -9.67 1.64
C ASP A 187 11.22 -8.40 1.97
N SER A 188 11.48 -7.56 0.97
CA SER A 188 12.28 -6.36 1.14
C SER A 188 11.76 -5.21 0.29
N SER A 189 11.69 -4.01 0.87
CA SER A 189 11.27 -2.79 0.20
C SER A 189 12.30 -1.69 0.46
N SER A 190 12.59 -0.89 -0.55
CA SER A 190 13.54 0.21 -0.43
C SER A 190 13.00 1.52 -1.00
N ILE A 191 13.38 2.64 -0.38
CA ILE A 191 13.15 3.99 -0.89
C ILE A 191 14.47 4.77 -0.89
N PHE A 192 14.61 5.70 -1.84
CA PHE A 192 15.74 6.63 -1.87
C PHE A 192 15.29 7.97 -1.29
N LEU A 193 15.98 8.41 -0.23
CA LEU A 193 15.69 9.66 0.45
C LEU A 193 16.82 10.66 0.19
N HIS A 194 16.47 11.85 -0.27
CA HIS A 194 17.42 12.93 -0.51
C HIS A 194 17.40 13.92 0.67
N ILE A 195 18.48 13.90 1.46
CA ILE A 195 18.70 14.82 2.57
C ILE A 195 19.44 16.06 2.07
N THR A 196 18.72 17.18 2.05
CA THR A 196 19.25 18.48 1.61
C THR A 196 19.73 19.29 2.81
N SER A 197 20.86 19.98 2.64
CA SER A 197 21.23 21.09 3.53
C SER A 197 20.68 22.36 2.90
N PRO A 198 19.92 23.19 3.64
CA PRO A 198 19.49 24.48 3.11
C PRO A 198 20.72 25.36 2.84
N VAL A 199 20.65 26.09 1.74
CA VAL A 199 21.58 27.19 1.44
C VAL A 199 21.13 28.39 2.24
N GLU A 200 22.02 28.98 3.04
CA GLU A 200 21.70 30.16 3.83
C GLU A 200 22.05 31.46 3.11
N ARG A 201 23.19 31.48 2.39
CA ARG A 201 23.66 32.69 1.69
C ARG A 201 24.25 32.32 0.34
N VAL A 202 23.94 33.14 -0.64
CA VAL A 202 24.56 33.12 -1.96
C VAL A 202 25.08 34.53 -2.24
N TYR A 203 26.33 34.64 -2.66
CA TYR A 203 26.85 35.91 -3.19
C TYR A 203 27.64 35.66 -4.46
N LEU A 204 27.54 36.60 -5.38
CA LEU A 204 28.27 36.58 -6.63
C LEU A 204 29.63 37.23 -6.42
N SER A 205 30.69 36.45 -6.58
CA SER A 205 32.06 36.95 -6.67
C SER A 205 32.38 37.21 -8.14
N ALA A 206 32.42 38.48 -8.50
CA ALA A 206 32.68 38.95 -9.85
C ALA A 206 33.58 40.20 -9.80
N PRO A 207 34.46 40.41 -10.80
CA PRO A 207 35.22 41.64 -10.91
C PRO A 207 34.26 42.83 -11.14
N ILE A 208 34.44 43.91 -10.36
CA ILE A 208 33.62 45.13 -10.45
C ILE A 208 33.74 45.78 -11.84
N VAL A 209 34.91 45.66 -12.47
CA VAL A 209 35.20 46.18 -13.79
C VAL A 209 35.88 45.10 -14.62
N ALA A 210 35.41 44.90 -15.85
CA ALA A 210 35.98 43.97 -16.80
C ALA A 210 36.27 44.65 -18.14
N ILE A 211 37.34 44.23 -18.82
CA ILE A 211 37.72 44.77 -20.12
C ILE A 211 36.80 44.17 -21.17
N ARG A 212 36.13 45.02 -21.96
CA ARG A 212 35.22 44.60 -23.03
C ARG A 212 35.89 43.56 -23.94
N LYS A 213 35.19 42.47 -24.24
CA LYS A 213 35.67 41.32 -25.03
C LYS A 213 36.81 40.50 -24.39
N LYS A 214 37.16 40.75 -23.12
CA LYS A 214 38.03 39.86 -22.34
C LYS A 214 37.17 38.95 -21.46
N GLU A 215 37.63 37.72 -21.23
CA GLU A 215 36.94 36.79 -20.35
C GLU A 215 36.97 37.28 -18.90
N ALA A 216 35.83 37.17 -18.23
CA ALA A 216 35.66 37.43 -16.81
C ALA A 216 35.15 36.16 -16.11
N ASN A 217 35.69 35.91 -14.92
CA ASN A 217 35.29 34.78 -14.09
C ASN A 217 34.19 35.24 -13.14
N LEU A 218 33.03 34.64 -13.26
CA LEU A 218 31.92 34.80 -12.33
C LEU A 218 31.88 33.55 -11.45
N THR A 219 31.96 33.74 -10.13
CA THR A 219 31.90 32.63 -9.18
C THR A 219 30.70 32.83 -8.26
N ALA A 220 29.75 31.88 -8.27
CA ALA A 220 28.69 31.86 -7.29
C ALA A 220 29.22 31.21 -6.00
N VAL A 221 29.35 31.97 -4.93
CA VAL A 221 29.80 31.45 -3.64
C VAL A 221 28.59 31.18 -2.76
N VAL A 222 28.50 29.96 -2.26
CA VAL A 222 27.36 29.44 -1.51
C VAL A 222 27.79 29.06 -0.11
N TRP A 223 26.99 29.42 0.88
CA TRP A 223 27.21 29.09 2.29
C TRP A 223 25.99 28.39 2.89
N PRO A 224 26.15 27.26 3.61
CA PRO A 224 27.41 26.55 3.88
C PRO A 224 27.96 25.85 2.63
N VAL A 225 29.28 25.56 2.63
CA VAL A 225 29.93 24.88 1.49
C VAL A 225 29.34 23.48 1.34
N HIS A 226 28.66 23.24 0.22
CA HIS A 226 28.06 21.94 -0.08
C HIS A 226 29.04 21.06 -0.87
N GLN A 227 29.13 19.79 -0.49
CA GLN A 227 30.01 18.80 -1.14
C GLN A 227 29.36 18.09 -2.34
N ARG A 228 28.13 18.46 -2.72
CA ARG A 228 27.33 17.79 -3.76
C ARG A 228 26.82 18.78 -4.81
N THR A 229 26.15 18.25 -5.82
CA THR A 229 25.65 18.94 -7.01
C THR A 229 24.72 20.09 -6.66
N LEU A 230 25.19 21.33 -6.86
CA LEU A 230 24.37 22.52 -6.87
C LEU A 230 23.96 22.83 -8.30
N THR A 231 22.73 23.31 -8.49
CA THR A 231 22.25 23.77 -9.79
C THR A 231 22.25 25.29 -9.77
N PHE A 232 23.06 25.90 -10.64
CA PHE A 232 23.16 27.34 -10.77
C PHE A 232 22.37 27.80 -11.99
N PHE A 233 21.54 28.81 -11.78
CA PHE A 233 20.79 29.50 -12.81
C PHE A 233 21.48 30.84 -13.05
N TRP A 234 21.98 31.05 -14.27
CA TRP A 234 22.67 32.28 -14.66
C TRP A 234 21.82 33.07 -15.64
N TRP A 235 21.49 34.31 -15.24
CA TRP A 235 20.82 35.29 -16.07
C TRP A 235 21.84 36.31 -16.59
N PHE A 236 21.79 36.56 -17.89
CA PHE A 236 22.67 37.52 -18.56
C PHE A 236 21.81 38.60 -19.23
N GLU A 237 22.15 39.86 -18.95
CA GLU A 237 21.44 41.03 -19.49
C GLU A 237 19.93 40.99 -19.21
N ASN A 238 19.10 41.48 -20.14
CA ASN A 238 17.64 41.44 -20.07
C ASN A 238 17.07 40.20 -20.79
N SER A 239 17.83 39.12 -20.88
CA SER A 239 17.39 37.88 -21.55
C SER A 239 16.51 37.05 -20.62
N SER A 240 15.39 36.57 -21.15
CA SER A 240 14.54 35.57 -20.49
C SER A 240 15.13 34.15 -20.55
N GLU A 241 16.19 33.92 -21.32
CA GLU A 241 16.84 32.61 -21.41
C GLU A 241 17.87 32.42 -20.30
N VAL A 242 17.63 31.41 -19.46
CA VAL A 242 18.47 31.07 -18.32
C VAL A 242 19.49 30.01 -18.72
N ARG A 243 20.77 30.25 -18.42
CA ARG A 243 21.81 29.21 -18.56
C ARG A 243 21.89 28.38 -17.28
N VAL A 244 21.57 27.09 -17.39
CA VAL A 244 21.64 26.14 -16.27
C VAL A 244 22.99 25.43 -16.29
N LEU A 245 23.74 25.55 -15.19
CA LEU A 245 25.09 25.00 -15.07
C LEU A 245 25.27 24.31 -13.72
N LEU A 246 26.05 23.23 -13.75
CA LEU A 246 26.53 22.50 -12.57
C LEU A 246 27.80 23.11 -11.95
N PRO A 247 28.77 23.67 -12.70
CA PRO A 247 29.95 24.27 -12.08
C PRO A 247 29.63 25.61 -11.38
N ILE A 248 30.32 25.83 -10.26
CA ILE A 248 30.26 27.06 -9.43
C ILE A 248 30.83 28.30 -10.16
N THR A 249 31.76 28.06 -11.07
CA THR A 249 32.49 29.10 -11.80
C THR A 249 32.09 29.09 -13.26
N LEU A 250 31.81 30.27 -13.80
CA LEU A 250 31.44 30.48 -15.18
C LEU A 250 32.35 31.55 -15.80
N THR A 251 32.97 31.20 -16.92
CA THR A 251 33.76 32.10 -17.76
C THR A 251 32.89 32.68 -18.86
N VAL A 252 32.76 34.01 -18.91
CA VAL A 252 31.99 34.70 -19.96
C VAL A 252 32.75 35.91 -20.51
N PRO A 253 32.60 36.24 -21.80
CA PRO A 253 33.16 37.45 -22.36
C PRO A 253 32.47 38.68 -21.76
N ALA A 254 33.25 39.68 -21.33
CA ALA A 254 32.70 40.89 -20.73
C ALA A 254 31.91 41.73 -21.75
N VAL A 255 30.62 41.90 -21.49
CA VAL A 255 29.69 42.75 -22.25
C VAL A 255 29.34 44.02 -21.46
N SER A 256 28.86 45.04 -22.16
CA SER A 256 29.00 46.46 -21.80
C SER A 256 28.16 46.97 -20.62
N VAL A 257 27.21 46.23 -20.04
CA VAL A 257 26.44 46.68 -18.87
C VAL A 257 25.96 45.47 -18.06
N TRP A 258 26.42 45.33 -16.82
CA TRP A 258 25.89 44.36 -15.86
C TRP A 258 24.99 45.11 -14.88
N VAL A 259 23.68 44.96 -15.00
CA VAL A 259 22.75 45.29 -13.91
C VAL A 259 22.16 43.95 -13.49
N LEU A 260 22.58 43.43 -12.33
CA LEU A 260 21.99 42.24 -11.73
C LEU A 260 21.08 42.68 -10.58
N HIS A 261 19.79 42.35 -10.68
CA HIS A 261 18.87 42.37 -9.56
C HIS A 261 19.02 41.07 -8.77
N LEU A 262 19.26 41.18 -7.47
CA LEU A 262 19.08 40.11 -6.49
C LEU A 262 17.62 40.16 -6.04
N ALA A 263 16.86 39.09 -6.30
CA ALA A 263 15.58 38.82 -5.64
C ALA A 263 15.77 37.63 -4.70
#